data_AF-A0A940NY91-F1
#
_entry.id   AF-A0A940NY91-F1
#
_cell.length_a   1.000
_cell.length_b   1.000
_cell.length_c   1.000
_cell.angle_alpha   90.00
_cell.angle_beta   90.00
_cell.angle_gamma   90.00
#
_symmetry.space_group_name_H-M   'P 1'
#
loop_
_entity.id
_entity.type
_entity.pdbx_description
1 polymer ?
#
loop_
_entity_poly.entity_id
_entity_poly.type
_entity_poly.pdbx_seq_one_letter_code
_entity_poly.pdbx_strand_id
1 'polypeptide(L)'
;GVSLSLDGTIHINFYTKLNDSVKKAVLSGPYYEEEITDFQKVQGGAFIGYTKLSYAVNATQRTDKVSLKLYDKDGNLLDIYNSSLQKVPGSVIRYSVKDYFESYTGEARAYDWEALTEERNTLVEWLERYMKAAENYFLGKTHTILPENYTPRTFDFVNEIKSAYKLGMVLNSGTDLLIYTDADRVVLSESPNDVDLEKYTDKDGRSCFIIRNIPASKTVDTQEIRINGESYYVCPRDYCYYAIQQCEEGDATWDLMWAFYEYSKAAEYYTFDCTDD
;
A
#
# COMPACT_ATOMS: atom_id res chain seq x y z
N GLY A 1 -13.46 11.30 8.64
CA GLY A 1 -12.65 10.18 9.16
C GLY A 1 -11.41 10.00 8.29
N VAL A 2 -10.43 9.22 8.75
CA VAL A 2 -9.25 8.86 7.95
C VAL A 2 -9.07 7.36 7.95
N SER A 3 -8.71 6.77 6.81
CA SER A 3 -8.32 5.35 6.71
C SER A 3 -7.07 5.18 5.84
N LEU A 4 -6.54 3.96 5.81
CA LEU A 4 -5.56 3.53 4.81
C LEU A 4 -6.22 2.60 3.79
N SER A 5 -5.79 2.69 2.53
CA SER A 5 -6.05 1.64 1.52
C SER A 5 -4.72 1.08 1.03
N LEU A 6 -4.70 -0.23 0.76
CA LEU A 6 -3.51 -1.02 0.45
C LEU A 6 -3.73 -1.79 -0.88
N ASP A 7 -4.09 -1.06 -1.92
CA ASP A 7 -4.48 -1.53 -3.26
C ASP A 7 -3.30 -1.60 -4.23
N GLY A 8 -2.11 -1.88 -3.69
CA GLY A 8 -0.85 -1.90 -4.43
C GLY A 8 -0.02 -0.64 -4.23
N THR A 9 -0.66 0.42 -3.77
CA THR A 9 0.01 1.59 -3.18
C THR A 9 -0.57 1.85 -1.78
N ILE A 10 0.19 2.52 -0.92
CA ILE A 10 -0.32 2.93 0.39
C ILE A 10 -1.05 4.27 0.20
N HIS A 11 -2.36 4.28 0.38
CA HIS A 11 -3.18 5.49 0.27
C HIS A 11 -3.63 5.97 1.64
N ILE A 12 -3.51 7.28 1.90
CA ILE A 12 -4.21 7.95 3.00
C ILE A 12 -5.55 8.46 2.44
N ASN A 13 -6.65 8.02 3.05
CA ASN A 13 -7.99 8.35 2.60
C ASN A 13 -8.70 9.28 3.58
N PHE A 14 -9.17 10.42 3.10
CA PHE A 14 -10.04 11.31 3.86
C PHE A 14 -11.50 11.04 3.50
N TYR A 15 -12.32 10.76 4.51
CA TYR A 15 -13.77 10.63 4.37
C TYR A 15 -14.44 11.89 4.89
N THR A 16 -15.13 12.60 3.99
CA THR A 16 -15.78 13.86 4.29
C THR A 16 -17.18 13.93 3.66
N LYS A 17 -18.11 14.59 4.37
CA LYS A 17 -19.43 14.91 3.83
C LYS A 17 -19.35 16.30 3.21
N LEU A 18 -19.37 16.35 1.89
CA LEU A 18 -19.31 17.60 1.15
C LEU A 18 -20.70 18.24 1.11
N ASN A 19 -20.75 19.57 1.22
CA ASN A 19 -21.96 20.34 0.93
C ASN A 19 -21.87 20.96 -0.47
N ASP A 20 -22.98 21.55 -0.94
CA ASP A 20 -23.07 22.13 -2.29
C ASP A 20 -22.11 23.29 -2.53
N SER A 21 -21.58 23.90 -1.46
CA SER A 21 -20.61 25.00 -1.56
C SER A 21 -19.22 24.51 -1.97
N VAL A 22 -18.85 23.26 -1.70
CA VAL A 22 -17.53 22.72 -2.08
C VAL A 22 -17.44 22.59 -3.60
N LYS A 23 -16.45 23.24 -4.21
CA LYS A 23 -16.15 23.15 -5.65
C LYS A 23 -14.78 22.59 -5.96
N LYS A 24 -13.86 22.62 -5.00
CA LYS A 24 -12.53 22.06 -5.17
C LYS A 24 -12.03 21.47 -3.86
N ALA A 25 -11.47 20.27 -3.92
CA ALA A 25 -10.63 19.72 -2.87
C ALA A 25 -9.18 19.75 -3.33
N VAL A 26 -8.26 20.03 -2.41
CA VAL A 26 -6.82 19.97 -2.67
C VAL A 26 -6.20 19.04 -1.66
N LEU A 27 -5.56 17.98 -2.17
CA LEU A 27 -4.72 17.08 -1.41
C LEU A 27 -3.26 17.47 -1.65
N SER A 28 -2.56 17.91 -0.60
CA SER A 28 -1.13 18.23 -0.70
C SER A 28 -0.34 17.26 0.17
N GLY A 29 0.63 16.58 -0.42
CA GLY A 29 1.52 15.65 0.27
C GLY A 29 2.97 15.79 -0.21
N PRO A 30 3.83 14.80 0.09
CA PRO A 30 5.27 14.91 -0.14
C PRO A 30 5.71 14.82 -1.61
N TYR A 31 4.90 14.27 -2.53
CA TYR A 31 5.26 14.13 -3.94
C TYR A 31 4.65 15.18 -4.85
N TYR A 32 3.36 15.43 -4.66
CA TYR A 32 2.56 16.28 -5.51
C TYR A 32 1.40 16.92 -4.75
N GLU A 33 0.79 17.89 -5.40
CA GLU A 33 -0.52 18.41 -5.04
C GLU A 33 -1.54 17.92 -6.07
N GLU A 34 -2.68 17.45 -5.60
CA GLU A 34 -3.79 17.00 -6.44
C GLU A 34 -5.01 17.88 -6.20
N GLU A 35 -5.53 18.45 -7.29
CA GLU A 35 -6.77 19.19 -7.28
C GLU A 35 -7.92 18.32 -7.81
N ILE A 36 -9.00 18.24 -7.03
CA ILE A 36 -10.17 17.45 -7.34
C ILE A 36 -11.37 18.39 -7.45
N THR A 37 -11.91 18.51 -8.66
CA THR A 37 -13.11 19.32 -8.96
C THR A 37 -14.29 18.47 -9.40
N ASP A 38 -14.04 17.23 -9.84
CA ASP A 38 -15.03 16.28 -10.29
C ASP A 38 -15.34 15.26 -9.18
N PHE A 39 -16.20 15.65 -8.25
CA PHE A 39 -16.52 14.83 -7.09
C PHE A 39 -17.33 13.57 -7.43
N GLN A 40 -17.91 13.46 -8.63
CA GLN A 40 -18.62 12.25 -9.05
C GLN A 40 -17.66 11.08 -9.28
N LYS A 41 -16.42 11.36 -9.71
CA LYS A 41 -15.37 10.33 -9.91
C LYS A 41 -14.77 9.79 -8.62
N VAL A 42 -14.99 10.47 -7.50
CA VAL A 42 -14.45 10.11 -6.16
C VAL A 42 -15.57 9.79 -5.15
N GLN A 43 -16.83 9.74 -5.61
CA GLN A 43 -17.94 9.18 -4.86
C GLN A 43 -17.91 7.64 -4.97
N GLY A 44 -17.67 6.95 -3.86
CA GLY A 44 -17.60 5.49 -3.88
C GLY A 44 -16.89 4.85 -2.67
N GLY A 45 -16.93 5.50 -1.50
CA GLY A 45 -16.43 4.86 -0.28
C GLY A 45 -17.44 3.86 0.29
N ALA A 46 -16.96 2.86 1.04
CA ALA A 46 -17.80 1.94 1.83
C ALA A 46 -18.80 2.63 2.78
N PHE A 47 -18.61 3.93 3.05
CA PHE A 47 -19.51 4.73 3.88
C PHE A 47 -20.47 5.56 3.03
N ILE A 48 -21.71 5.09 2.94
CA ILE A 48 -22.81 5.78 2.24
C ILE A 48 -22.89 7.25 2.70
N GLY A 49 -22.90 8.17 1.74
CA GLY A 49 -23.02 9.61 1.98
C GLY A 49 -21.71 10.35 2.27
N TYR A 50 -20.56 9.67 2.22
CA TYR A 50 -19.23 10.29 2.32
C TYR A 50 -18.48 10.22 0.99
N THR A 51 -17.72 11.28 0.69
CA THR A 51 -16.73 11.29 -0.40
C THR A 51 -15.39 10.80 0.13
N LYS A 52 -14.75 9.88 -0.59
CA LYS A 52 -13.41 9.35 -0.28
C LYS A 52 -12.39 10.07 -1.15
N LEU A 53 -11.50 10.83 -0.53
CA LEU A 53 -10.40 11.54 -1.21
C LEU A 53 -9.08 10.86 -0.81
N SER A 54 -8.38 10.26 -1.77
CA SER A 54 -7.23 9.40 -1.52
C SER A 54 -5.94 10.06 -2.01
N TYR A 55 -4.84 9.92 -1.27
CA TYR A 55 -3.52 10.36 -1.69
C TYR A 55 -2.50 9.23 -1.49
N ALA A 56 -1.75 8.91 -2.54
CA ALA A 56 -0.72 7.88 -2.52
C ALA A 56 0.54 8.36 -1.80
N VAL A 57 1.09 7.54 -0.91
CA VAL A 57 2.38 7.75 -0.24
C VAL A 57 3.29 6.55 -0.44
N ASN A 58 4.59 6.80 -0.45
CA ASN A 58 5.59 5.73 -0.53
C ASN A 58 5.83 5.06 0.83
N ALA A 59 6.36 3.83 0.82
CA ALA A 59 6.73 3.10 2.02
C ALA A 59 7.73 3.88 2.90
N THR A 60 8.58 4.72 2.30
CA THR A 60 9.52 5.60 3.02
C THR A 60 8.89 6.83 3.68
N GLN A 61 7.58 7.08 3.47
CA GLN A 61 6.91 8.34 3.85
C GLN A 61 5.98 8.19 5.05
N ARG A 62 6.34 7.30 5.96
CA ARG A 62 5.55 6.95 7.15
C ARG A 62 5.16 8.19 7.99
N THR A 63 6.06 9.16 8.10
CA THR A 63 5.86 10.37 8.91
C THR A 63 5.34 11.57 8.13
N ASP A 64 5.34 11.52 6.80
CA ASP A 64 4.97 12.66 5.97
C ASP A 64 3.46 12.88 6.03
N LYS A 65 3.07 14.14 6.24
CA LYS A 65 1.67 14.52 6.37
C LYS A 65 1.09 14.78 5.00
N VAL A 66 -0.04 14.15 4.71
CA VAL A 66 -0.95 14.56 3.65
C VAL A 66 -1.97 15.52 4.26
N SER A 67 -2.27 16.59 3.55
CA SER A 67 -3.23 17.59 3.97
C SER A 67 -4.42 17.68 3.02
N LEU A 68 -5.62 17.89 3.58
CA LEU A 68 -6.84 18.14 2.84
C LEU A 68 -7.33 19.57 3.12
N LYS A 69 -7.59 20.30 2.04
CA LYS A 69 -8.27 21.61 2.04
C LYS A 69 -9.47 21.58 1.10
N LEU A 70 -10.53 22.28 1.47
CA LEU A 70 -11.75 22.41 0.66
C LEU A 70 -12.00 23.86 0.32
N TYR A 71 -12.39 24.15 -0.92
CA TYR A 71 -12.60 25.50 -1.42
C TYR A 71 -13.98 25.64 -2.07
N ASP A 72 -14.54 26.85 -1.98
CA ASP A 72 -15.75 27.23 -2.70
C ASP A 72 -15.47 27.61 -4.16
N LYS A 73 -16.52 28.04 -4.88
CA LYS A 73 -16.44 28.47 -6.29
C LYS A 73 -15.56 29.70 -6.52
N ASP A 74 -15.40 30.53 -5.48
CA ASP A 74 -14.68 31.80 -5.53
C ASP A 74 -13.22 31.61 -5.07
N GLY A 75 -12.84 30.38 -4.70
CA GLY A 75 -11.49 30.02 -4.25
C GLY A 75 -11.26 30.27 -2.76
N ASN A 76 -12.29 30.56 -1.97
CA ASN A 76 -12.15 30.73 -0.53
C ASN A 76 -12.06 29.38 0.18
N LEU A 77 -11.20 29.31 1.19
CA LEU A 77 -11.07 28.12 2.03
C LEU A 77 -12.34 27.94 2.88
N LEU A 78 -12.96 26.78 2.78
CA LEU A 78 -14.16 26.41 3.52
C LEU A 78 -13.81 25.84 4.90
N ASP A 79 -14.67 26.09 5.88
CA ASP A 79 -14.56 25.51 7.21
C ASP A 79 -14.81 24.01 7.20
N ILE A 80 -13.94 23.28 7.90
CA ILE A 80 -14.04 21.84 8.09
C ILE A 80 -14.40 21.56 9.54
N TYR A 81 -15.34 20.64 9.77
CA TYR A 81 -15.78 20.24 11.10
C TYR A 81 -15.51 18.76 11.32
N ASN A 82 -15.08 18.39 12.53
CA ASN A 82 -14.90 16.99 12.92
C ASN A 82 -16.26 16.33 13.29
N SER A 83 -16.22 15.05 13.67
CA SER A 83 -17.43 14.30 14.07
C SER A 83 -18.13 14.87 15.31
N SER A 84 -17.41 15.61 16.16
CA SER A 84 -17.95 16.33 17.32
C SER A 84 -18.42 17.75 16.98
N LEU A 85 -18.56 18.10 15.68
CA LEU A 85 -18.96 19.41 15.17
C LEU A 85 -18.05 20.56 15.60
N GLN A 86 -16.80 20.26 15.97
CA GLN A 86 -15.80 21.28 16.26
C GLN A 86 -15.07 21.66 14.97
N LYS A 87 -14.88 22.96 14.78
CA LYS A 87 -14.13 23.50 13.64
C LYS A 87 -12.67 23.04 13.74
N VAL A 88 -12.18 22.44 12.66
CA VAL A 88 -10.77 22.05 12.51
C VAL A 88 -9.91 23.31 12.40
N PRO A 89 -8.83 23.44 13.21
CA PRO A 89 -7.97 24.61 13.18
C PRO A 89 -7.41 24.90 11.79
N GLY A 90 -7.58 26.16 11.35
CA GLY A 90 -7.13 26.61 10.03
C GLY A 90 -7.86 25.96 8.85
N SER A 91 -8.91 25.16 9.09
CA SER A 91 -9.68 24.47 8.06
C SER A 91 -8.83 23.56 7.16
N VAL A 92 -7.81 22.92 7.75
CA VAL A 92 -6.95 21.95 7.09
C VAL A 92 -6.85 20.69 7.94
N ILE A 93 -7.22 19.54 7.37
CA ILE A 93 -6.95 18.24 8.00
C ILE A 93 -5.54 17.83 7.58
N ARG A 94 -4.73 17.33 8.52
CA ARG A 94 -3.41 16.76 8.24
C ARG A 94 -3.29 15.39 8.88
N TYR A 95 -2.78 14.44 8.11
CA TYR A 95 -2.62 13.08 8.59
C TYR A 95 -1.44 12.39 7.92
N SER A 96 -0.70 11.57 8.66
CA SER A 96 0.32 10.65 8.11
C SER A 96 -0.08 9.21 8.39
N VAL A 97 0.67 8.26 7.81
CA VAL A 97 0.50 6.85 8.14
C VAL A 97 0.86 6.59 9.60
N LYS A 98 1.87 7.28 10.15
CA LYS A 98 2.20 7.24 11.58
C LYS A 98 1.05 7.72 12.46
N ASP A 99 0.36 8.81 12.09
CA ASP A 99 -0.80 9.29 12.86
C ASP A 99 -1.92 8.24 12.89
N TYR A 100 -2.10 7.53 11.76
CA TYR A 100 -3.00 6.38 11.71
C TYR A 100 -2.56 5.38 12.78
N PHE A 101 -1.33 4.86 12.73
CA PHE A 101 -0.82 3.88 13.71
C PHE A 101 -0.97 4.33 15.18
N GLU A 102 -0.68 5.59 15.48
CA GLU A 102 -0.80 6.13 16.84
C GLU A 102 -2.26 6.21 17.30
N SER A 103 -3.20 6.49 16.37
CA SER A 103 -4.63 6.42 16.67
C SER A 103 -5.14 5.00 16.95
N TYR A 104 -4.45 3.95 16.47
CA TYR A 104 -4.76 2.54 16.78
C TYR A 104 -4.11 2.04 18.06
N THR A 105 -2.97 2.62 18.47
CA THR A 105 -2.15 2.11 19.58
C THR A 105 -2.26 2.91 20.89
N GLY A 106 -2.90 4.09 20.87
CA GLY A 106 -3.06 4.97 22.04
C GLY A 106 -4.30 4.75 22.92
N GLU A 107 -4.39 5.52 24.02
CA GLU A 107 -5.55 5.61 24.94
C GLU A 107 -6.86 6.08 24.26
N ALA A 108 -6.79 6.50 22.99
CA ALA A 108 -7.93 6.84 22.15
C ALA A 108 -8.76 5.62 21.68
N ARG A 109 -8.77 4.52 22.45
CA ARG A 109 -9.81 3.47 22.42
C ARG A 109 -11.17 4.00 22.91
N ALA A 110 -11.47 5.29 22.70
CA ALA A 110 -12.67 5.98 23.19
C ALA A 110 -13.93 5.60 22.39
N TYR A 111 -13.76 4.83 21.32
CA TYR A 111 -14.84 4.14 20.67
C TYR A 111 -14.70 2.66 21.02
N ASP A 112 -15.77 2.09 21.57
CA ASP A 112 -15.92 0.70 21.99
C ASP A 112 -15.69 -0.25 20.80
N TRP A 113 -14.41 -0.54 20.55
CA TRP A 113 -13.92 -1.31 19.40
C TRP A 113 -13.33 -2.65 19.85
N GLU A 114 -13.91 -3.27 20.88
CA GLU A 114 -13.60 -4.64 21.33
C GLU A 114 -13.70 -5.72 20.22
N ALA A 115 -14.06 -5.33 18.99
CA ALA A 115 -14.14 -6.18 17.80
C ALA A 115 -13.11 -5.82 16.70
N LEU A 116 -11.96 -5.21 17.01
CA LEU A 116 -10.82 -5.31 16.08
C LEU A 116 -10.21 -6.69 16.22
N THR A 117 -10.41 -7.49 15.18
CA THR A 117 -9.83 -8.83 15.02
C THR A 117 -8.30 -8.74 15.17
N GLU A 118 -7.69 -9.73 15.83
CA GLU A 118 -6.25 -9.84 16.07
C GLU A 118 -5.44 -9.65 14.76
N GLU A 119 -6.05 -10.08 13.66
CA GLU A 119 -5.63 -9.98 12.27
C GLU A 119 -5.41 -8.53 11.83
N ARG A 120 -6.34 -7.61 12.14
CA ARG A 120 -6.18 -6.20 11.77
C ARG A 120 -5.04 -5.53 12.53
N ASN A 121 -4.89 -5.82 13.83
CA ASN A 121 -3.80 -5.29 14.62
C ASN A 121 -2.45 -5.81 14.09
N THR A 122 -2.39 -7.10 13.76
CA THR A 122 -1.24 -7.74 13.13
C THR A 122 -0.89 -7.08 11.81
N LEU A 123 -1.87 -6.80 10.93
CA LEU A 123 -1.65 -6.09 9.67
C LEU A 123 -1.08 -4.68 9.88
N VAL A 124 -1.63 -3.92 10.82
CA VAL A 124 -1.17 -2.56 11.12
C VAL A 124 0.27 -2.56 11.65
N GLU A 125 0.58 -3.48 12.56
CA GLU A 125 1.93 -3.65 13.10
C GLU A 125 2.94 -3.98 12.00
N TRP A 126 2.62 -4.95 11.13
CA TRP A 126 3.51 -5.33 10.04
C TRP A 126 3.65 -4.28 8.97
N LEU A 127 2.60 -3.51 8.68
CA LEU A 127 2.70 -2.35 7.81
C LEU A 127 3.65 -1.30 8.40
N GLU A 128 3.59 -1.04 9.72
CA GLU A 128 4.53 -0.12 10.36
C GLU A 128 5.97 -0.62 10.26
N ARG A 129 6.21 -1.92 10.54
CA ARG A 129 7.53 -2.55 10.43
C ARG A 129 8.06 -2.49 9.01
N TYR A 130 7.23 -2.78 8.01
CA TYR A 130 7.56 -2.67 6.60
C TYR A 130 7.99 -1.25 6.22
N MET A 131 7.22 -0.23 6.60
CA MET A 131 7.59 1.15 6.32
C MET A 131 8.88 1.57 7.02
N LYS A 132 9.10 1.14 8.27
CA LYS A 132 10.39 1.36 8.97
C LYS A 132 11.55 0.69 8.24
N ALA A 133 11.37 -0.54 7.74
CA ALA A 133 12.39 -1.27 7.00
C ALA A 133 12.70 -0.59 5.66
N ALA A 134 11.67 -0.06 4.98
CA ALA A 134 11.83 0.75 3.78
C ALA A 134 12.61 2.05 4.07
N GLU A 135 12.30 2.74 5.17
CA GLU A 135 13.08 3.91 5.62
C GLU A 135 14.54 3.55 5.91
N ASN A 136 14.82 2.39 6.52
CA ASN A 136 16.20 1.92 6.73
C ASN A 136 16.91 1.65 5.40
N TYR A 137 16.29 0.90 4.50
CA TYR A 137 16.88 0.47 3.24
C TYR A 137 17.10 1.64 2.25
N PHE A 138 16.06 2.43 1.99
CA PHE A 138 16.10 3.46 0.94
C PHE A 138 16.63 4.81 1.44
N LEU A 139 16.50 5.12 2.73
CA LEU A 139 16.91 6.41 3.30
C LEU A 139 18.07 6.31 4.30
N GLY A 140 18.56 5.11 4.61
CA GLY A 140 19.66 4.90 5.55
C GLY A 140 19.29 5.23 7.01
N LYS A 141 18.00 5.15 7.38
CA LYS A 141 17.57 5.30 8.78
C LYS A 141 17.88 4.04 9.59
N THR A 142 17.71 4.11 10.92
CA THR A 142 18.02 3.02 11.85
C THR A 142 16.87 2.77 12.82
N HIS A 143 15.75 2.29 12.29
CA HIS A 143 14.59 1.86 13.05
C HIS A 143 14.69 0.39 13.46
N THR A 144 14.19 0.06 14.65
CA THR A 144 14.01 -1.34 15.06
C THR A 144 12.87 -1.98 14.27
N ILE A 145 13.16 -3.07 13.54
CA ILE A 145 12.21 -3.77 12.66
C ILE A 145 11.68 -5.06 13.28
N LEU A 146 12.52 -5.81 13.99
CA LEU A 146 12.15 -7.08 14.63
C LEU A 146 11.39 -6.85 15.95
N PRO A 147 10.41 -7.70 16.30
CA PRO A 147 9.84 -7.71 17.65
C PRO A 147 10.89 -8.19 18.67
N GLU A 148 10.78 -7.75 19.92
CA GLU A 148 11.73 -8.14 20.98
C GLU A 148 11.81 -9.66 21.20
N ASN A 149 10.71 -10.38 20.94
CA ASN A 149 10.62 -11.84 21.04
C ASN A 149 10.55 -12.51 19.65
N TYR A 150 11.31 -12.01 18.68
CA TYR A 150 11.37 -12.62 17.35
C TYR A 150 11.87 -14.07 17.44
N THR A 151 11.05 -14.99 16.94
CA THR A 151 11.44 -16.38 16.71
C THR A 151 11.50 -16.59 15.19
N PRO A 152 12.64 -17.06 14.65
CA PRO A 152 12.73 -17.40 13.23
C PRO A 152 11.61 -18.37 12.85
N ARG A 153 10.73 -17.95 11.94
CA ARG A 153 9.61 -18.79 11.47
C ARG A 153 10.10 -19.72 10.36
N THR A 154 9.47 -20.90 10.30
CA THR A 154 9.50 -21.71 9.08
C THR A 154 8.66 -21.01 8.03
N PHE A 155 9.27 -20.70 6.90
CA PHE A 155 8.59 -20.09 5.77
C PHE A 155 7.77 -21.14 5.02
N ASP A 156 6.63 -20.72 4.49
CA ASP A 156 5.77 -21.58 3.68
C ASP A 156 6.44 -21.81 2.30
N PHE A 157 6.32 -23.02 1.75
CA PHE A 157 7.04 -23.50 0.56
C PHE A 157 6.98 -22.53 -0.64
N VAL A 158 8.07 -22.48 -1.42
CA VAL A 158 8.22 -21.54 -2.55
C VAL A 158 8.47 -22.25 -3.88
N ASN A 159 7.83 -21.74 -4.93
CA ASN A 159 8.09 -22.16 -6.30
C ASN A 159 9.51 -21.78 -6.72
N GLU A 160 10.22 -22.72 -7.34
CA GLU A 160 11.57 -22.50 -7.84
C GLU A 160 11.57 -21.48 -9.00
N ILE A 161 12.31 -20.38 -8.85
CA ILE A 161 12.52 -19.39 -9.92
C ILE A 161 13.26 -20.07 -11.06
N LYS A 162 12.63 -20.12 -12.24
CA LYS A 162 13.16 -20.81 -13.43
C LYS A 162 14.14 -19.93 -14.19
N SER A 163 15.08 -20.55 -14.92
CA SER A 163 16.12 -19.86 -15.69
C SER A 163 15.61 -18.99 -16.85
N ALA A 164 14.35 -19.16 -17.29
CA ALA A 164 13.76 -18.44 -18.42
C ALA A 164 13.52 -16.94 -18.15
N TYR A 165 13.54 -16.53 -16.87
CA TYR A 165 13.37 -15.13 -16.47
C TYR A 165 14.05 -14.87 -15.12
N LYS A 166 14.17 -13.59 -14.76
CA LYS A 166 14.51 -13.15 -13.41
C LYS A 166 13.39 -12.27 -12.88
N LEU A 167 13.24 -12.26 -11.55
CA LEU A 167 12.27 -11.42 -10.88
C LEU A 167 12.96 -10.26 -10.16
N GLY A 168 12.26 -9.14 -10.09
CA GLY A 168 12.58 -8.02 -9.21
C GLY A 168 11.29 -7.45 -8.64
N MET A 169 11.39 -6.65 -7.58
CA MET A 169 10.24 -5.95 -7.02
C MET A 169 10.49 -4.47 -6.85
N VAL A 170 9.45 -3.68 -7.10
CA VAL A 170 9.35 -2.32 -6.61
C VAL A 170 8.58 -2.41 -5.30
N LEU A 171 9.17 -1.88 -4.22
CA LEU A 171 8.60 -1.89 -2.88
C LEU A 171 8.38 -0.47 -2.32
N ASN A 172 9.11 0.54 -2.80
CA ASN A 172 8.97 1.88 -2.23
C ASN A 172 7.69 2.61 -2.68
N SER A 173 7.46 2.72 -3.98
CA SER A 173 6.36 3.52 -4.56
C SER A 173 5.05 2.76 -4.76
N GLY A 174 5.09 1.45 -4.55
CA GLY A 174 4.01 0.51 -4.75
C GLY A 174 4.56 -0.90 -4.66
N THR A 175 3.69 -1.88 -4.84
CA THR A 175 4.04 -3.29 -4.89
C THR A 175 3.96 -3.77 -6.34
N ASP A 176 5.06 -3.64 -7.07
CA ASP A 176 5.14 -4.09 -8.45
C ASP A 176 6.07 -5.29 -8.57
N LEU A 177 5.71 -6.24 -9.43
CA LEU A 177 6.56 -7.36 -9.81
C LEU A 177 7.15 -7.12 -11.20
N LEU A 178 8.49 -7.15 -11.28
CA LEU A 178 9.27 -6.95 -12.49
C LEU A 178 9.74 -8.31 -13.02
N ILE A 179 9.53 -8.58 -14.30
CA ILE A 179 9.89 -9.82 -14.99
C ILE A 179 10.93 -9.49 -16.05
N TYR A 180 12.19 -9.85 -15.80
CA TYR A 180 13.30 -9.67 -16.73
C TYR A 180 13.45 -10.91 -17.59
N THR A 181 13.26 -10.77 -18.89
CA THR A 181 13.39 -11.84 -19.87
C THR A 181 13.76 -11.24 -21.23
N ASP A 182 14.40 -12.03 -22.09
CA ASP A 182 14.72 -11.64 -23.46
C ASP A 182 13.53 -11.82 -24.43
N ALA A 183 12.38 -12.31 -23.92
CA ALA A 183 11.19 -12.49 -24.72
C ALA A 183 10.58 -11.16 -25.18
N ASP A 184 10.02 -11.15 -26.39
CA ASP A 184 9.38 -9.95 -26.94
C ASP A 184 8.00 -9.68 -26.35
N ARG A 185 7.38 -10.70 -25.76
CA ARG A 185 6.01 -10.67 -25.23
C ARG A 185 5.90 -11.56 -24.00
N VAL A 186 5.26 -11.04 -22.96
CA VAL A 186 4.84 -11.80 -21.78
C VAL A 186 3.35 -11.57 -21.58
N VAL A 187 2.62 -12.65 -21.31
CA VAL A 187 1.17 -12.63 -21.13
C VAL A 187 0.85 -13.00 -19.70
N LEU A 188 -0.03 -12.25 -19.04
CA LEU A 188 -0.62 -12.61 -17.75
C LEU A 188 -1.95 -13.33 -18.00
N SER A 189 -2.08 -14.53 -17.45
CA SER A 189 -3.31 -15.33 -17.55
C SER A 189 -4.32 -14.78 -16.54
N GLU A 190 -5.27 -13.97 -17.01
CA GLU A 190 -6.37 -13.46 -16.21
C GLU A 190 -7.70 -14.00 -16.72
N SER A 191 -8.65 -14.28 -15.82
CA SER A 191 -10.01 -14.65 -16.22
C SER A 191 -10.85 -13.38 -16.39
N PRO A 192 -11.57 -13.18 -17.52
CA PRO A 192 -11.80 -14.14 -18.60
C PRO A 192 -10.81 -14.06 -19.77
N ASN A 193 -9.91 -13.06 -19.79
CA ASN A 193 -9.01 -12.83 -20.92
C ASN A 193 -7.57 -12.63 -20.45
N ASP A 194 -6.66 -13.30 -21.15
CA ASP A 194 -5.23 -13.04 -21.09
C ASP A 194 -4.92 -11.55 -21.37
N VAL A 195 -3.96 -11.00 -20.62
CA VAL A 195 -3.51 -9.61 -20.74
C VAL A 195 -2.05 -9.58 -21.16
N ASP A 196 -1.72 -8.82 -22.20
CA ASP A 196 -0.32 -8.56 -22.56
C ASP A 196 0.30 -7.63 -21.52
N LEU A 197 1.39 -8.07 -20.87
CA LEU A 197 2.09 -7.23 -19.92
C LEU A 197 2.81 -6.08 -20.63
N GLU A 198 2.78 -4.92 -20.01
CA GLU A 198 3.47 -3.74 -20.50
C GLU A 198 5.00 -3.92 -20.40
N LYS A 199 5.72 -3.52 -21.45
CA LYS A 199 7.18 -3.32 -21.35
C LYS A 199 7.46 -2.07 -20.51
N TYR A 200 8.37 -2.19 -19.57
CA TYR A 200 8.83 -1.16 -18.66
C TYR A 200 10.36 -1.07 -18.69
N THR A 201 10.90 0.12 -18.44
CA THR A 201 12.34 0.32 -18.25
C THR A 201 12.55 0.67 -16.78
N ASP A 202 13.33 -0.15 -16.08
CA ASP A 202 13.61 0.08 -14.67
C ASP A 202 14.53 1.30 -14.44
N LYS A 203 14.75 1.64 -13.17
CA LYS A 203 15.60 2.77 -12.77
C LYS A 203 17.07 2.65 -13.24
N ASP A 204 17.53 1.42 -13.53
CA ASP A 204 18.89 1.12 -13.97
C ASP A 204 18.98 1.06 -15.51
N GLY A 205 17.89 1.34 -16.23
CA GLY A 205 17.82 1.33 -17.69
C GLY A 205 17.61 -0.05 -18.31
N ARG A 206 17.25 -1.07 -17.52
CA ARG A 206 16.99 -2.43 -18.00
C ARG A 206 15.53 -2.57 -18.43
N SER A 207 15.31 -3.21 -19.58
CA SER A 207 13.97 -3.56 -20.05
C SER A 207 13.43 -4.76 -19.28
N CYS A 208 12.17 -4.68 -18.87
CA CYS A 208 11.43 -5.77 -18.23
C CYS A 208 9.93 -5.67 -18.55
N PHE A 209 9.17 -6.66 -18.13
CA PHE A 209 7.70 -6.60 -18.07
C PHE A 209 7.27 -6.36 -16.63
N ILE A 210 6.10 -5.75 -16.44
CA ILE A 210 5.65 -5.36 -15.10
C ILE A 210 4.21 -5.78 -14.83
N ILE A 211 3.98 -6.34 -13.64
CA ILE A 211 2.66 -6.46 -13.02
C ILE A 211 2.60 -5.36 -11.96
N ARG A 212 1.76 -4.35 -12.18
CA ARG A 212 1.70 -3.13 -11.37
C ARG A 212 0.69 -3.24 -10.23
N ASN A 213 0.95 -2.48 -9.16
CA ASN A 213 0.01 -2.19 -8.09
C ASN A 213 -0.68 -3.45 -7.55
N ILE A 214 0.10 -4.48 -7.21
CA ILE A 214 -0.45 -5.72 -6.66
C ILE A 214 -1.00 -5.42 -5.26
N PRO A 215 -2.33 -5.53 -5.04
CA PRO A 215 -2.94 -5.26 -3.74
C PRO A 215 -2.30 -6.10 -2.64
N ALA A 216 -2.23 -5.55 -1.42
CA ALA A 216 -1.60 -6.23 -0.29
C ALA A 216 -2.22 -7.61 0.00
N SER A 217 -3.51 -7.76 -0.24
CA SER A 217 -4.21 -9.05 -0.10
C SER A 217 -3.91 -10.07 -1.19
N LYS A 218 -3.37 -9.63 -2.32
CA LYS A 218 -3.05 -10.46 -3.49
C LYS A 218 -1.55 -10.73 -3.63
N THR A 219 -0.72 -10.26 -2.71
CA THR A 219 0.73 -10.52 -2.75
C THR A 219 1.08 -11.99 -2.50
N VAL A 220 0.13 -12.75 -1.96
CA VAL A 220 0.21 -14.19 -1.74
C VAL A 220 -0.33 -15.00 -2.93
N ASP A 221 -1.07 -14.34 -3.83
CA ASP A 221 -1.69 -15.00 -4.97
C ASP A 221 -0.63 -15.37 -6.01
N THR A 222 -0.68 -16.62 -6.45
CA THR A 222 0.15 -17.09 -7.55
C THR A 222 -0.48 -16.69 -8.89
N GLN A 223 0.29 -15.99 -9.71
CA GLN A 223 -0.10 -15.52 -11.02
C GLN A 223 0.57 -16.37 -12.11
N GLU A 224 -0.20 -16.85 -13.08
CA GLU A 224 0.35 -17.54 -14.25
C GLU A 224 0.75 -16.52 -15.31
N ILE A 225 2.02 -16.55 -15.72
CA ILE A 225 2.53 -15.81 -16.86
C ILE A 225 2.95 -16.76 -17.98
N ARG A 226 2.82 -16.34 -19.24
CA ARG A 226 3.32 -17.08 -20.40
C ARG A 226 4.46 -16.33 -21.07
N ILE A 227 5.60 -17.00 -21.20
CA ILE A 227 6.80 -16.49 -21.86
C ILE A 227 7.12 -17.45 -23.00
N ASN A 228 7.15 -16.95 -24.25
CA ASN A 228 7.37 -17.77 -25.45
C ASN A 228 6.43 -18.99 -25.58
N GLY A 229 5.20 -18.88 -25.06
CA GLY A 229 4.19 -19.95 -25.11
C GLY A 229 4.28 -20.99 -23.98
N GLU A 230 5.25 -20.88 -23.09
CA GLU A 230 5.37 -21.72 -21.89
C GLU A 230 4.80 -21.01 -20.66
N SER A 231 4.07 -21.74 -19.82
CA SER A 231 3.48 -21.22 -18.57
C SER A 231 4.46 -21.28 -17.41
N TYR A 232 4.50 -20.19 -16.65
CA TYR A 232 5.28 -20.02 -15.44
C TYR A 232 4.39 -19.40 -14.36
N TYR A 233 4.77 -19.58 -13.10
CA TYR A 233 4.00 -19.09 -11.96
C TYR A 233 4.86 -18.17 -11.12
N VAL A 234 4.33 -16.99 -10.82
CA VAL A 234 5.04 -15.95 -10.07
C VAL A 234 4.18 -15.44 -8.92
N CYS A 235 4.81 -15.13 -7.80
CA CYS A 235 4.15 -14.65 -6.58
C CYS A 235 5.09 -13.65 -5.89
N PRO A 236 4.62 -12.43 -5.54
CA PRO A 236 5.43 -11.45 -4.80
C PRO A 236 5.99 -12.00 -3.49
N ARG A 237 5.16 -12.68 -2.68
CA ARG A 237 5.61 -13.27 -1.41
C ARG A 237 6.73 -14.29 -1.62
N ASP A 238 6.60 -15.14 -2.63
CA ASP A 238 7.59 -16.17 -2.97
C ASP A 238 8.94 -15.55 -3.37
N TYR A 239 8.90 -14.45 -4.13
CA TYR A 239 10.11 -13.70 -4.45
C TYR A 239 10.80 -13.15 -3.20
N CYS A 240 10.04 -12.54 -2.28
CA CYS A 240 10.59 -12.04 -1.02
C CYS A 240 11.24 -13.15 -0.20
N TYR A 241 10.61 -14.33 -0.12
CA TYR A 241 11.24 -15.47 0.54
C TYR A 241 12.55 -15.90 -0.14
N TYR A 242 12.56 -16.02 -1.47
CA TYR A 242 13.79 -16.33 -2.19
C TYR A 242 14.89 -15.31 -1.88
N ALA A 243 14.57 -14.02 -1.90
CA ALA A 243 15.52 -12.94 -1.57
C ALA A 243 16.04 -13.06 -0.13
N ILE A 244 15.17 -13.34 0.85
CA ILE A 244 15.54 -13.58 2.26
C ILE A 244 16.56 -14.72 2.36
N GLN A 245 16.39 -15.81 1.61
CA GLN A 245 17.33 -16.94 1.61
C GLN A 245 18.71 -16.62 1.01
N GLN A 246 18.80 -15.58 0.18
CA GLN A 246 20.07 -15.15 -0.43
C GLN A 246 20.79 -14.07 0.37
N CYS A 247 20.17 -13.53 1.42
CA CYS A 247 20.71 -12.44 2.23
C CYS A 247 21.05 -12.90 3.65
N GLU A 248 22.02 -12.23 4.28
CA GLU A 248 22.33 -12.45 5.69
C GLU A 248 21.26 -11.81 6.58
N GLU A 249 20.86 -12.50 7.65
CA GLU A 249 19.89 -11.96 8.61
C GLU A 249 20.39 -10.64 9.22
N GLY A 250 19.52 -9.62 9.21
CA GLY A 250 19.84 -8.27 9.67
C GLY A 250 20.51 -7.35 8.64
N ASP A 251 20.79 -7.82 7.42
CA ASP A 251 21.04 -6.92 6.27
C ASP A 251 19.78 -6.08 5.98
N ALA A 252 19.96 -4.84 5.51
CA ALA A 252 18.86 -3.98 5.11
C ALA A 252 17.96 -4.61 4.03
N THR A 253 18.53 -5.41 3.10
CA THR A 253 17.73 -6.14 2.10
C THR A 253 16.90 -7.22 2.78
N TRP A 254 17.52 -7.98 3.68
CA TRP A 254 16.85 -9.01 4.47
C TRP A 254 15.70 -8.42 5.28
N ASP A 255 15.95 -7.33 6.02
CA ASP A 255 14.96 -6.63 6.85
C ASP A 255 13.77 -6.15 6.03
N LEU A 256 14.03 -5.56 4.85
CA LEU A 256 12.97 -5.08 3.95
C LEU A 256 12.12 -6.24 3.41
N MET A 257 12.76 -7.29 2.91
CA MET A 257 12.05 -8.43 2.33
C MET A 257 11.27 -9.22 3.38
N TRP A 258 11.85 -9.38 4.57
CA TRP A 258 11.19 -10.05 5.68
C TRP A 258 9.99 -9.27 6.21
N ALA A 259 10.13 -7.95 6.42
CA ALA A 259 9.03 -7.12 6.87
C ALA A 259 7.89 -7.09 5.84
N PHE A 260 8.22 -7.06 4.54
CA PHE A 260 7.21 -7.15 3.48
C PHE A 260 6.54 -8.54 3.40
N TYR A 261 7.30 -9.62 3.62
CA TYR A 261 6.77 -10.99 3.64
C TYR A 261 5.72 -11.16 4.76
N GLU A 262 6.03 -10.73 5.97
CA GLU A 262 5.09 -10.83 7.10
C GLU A 262 3.91 -9.86 6.95
N TYR A 263 4.12 -8.67 6.38
CA TYR A 263 3.04 -7.76 5.97
C TYR A 263 2.08 -8.42 4.97
N SER A 264 2.63 -9.09 3.94
CA SER A 264 1.85 -9.83 2.94
C SER A 264 1.03 -10.95 3.60
N LYS A 265 1.63 -11.70 4.53
CA LYS A 265 0.95 -12.75 5.27
C LYS A 265 -0.16 -12.20 6.16
N ALA A 266 0.05 -11.07 6.83
CA ALA A 266 -0.97 -10.43 7.64
C ALA A 266 -2.13 -9.89 6.79
N ALA A 267 -1.86 -9.43 5.57
CA ALA A 267 -2.86 -8.89 4.66
C ALA A 267 -3.80 -9.96 4.09
N GLU A 268 -3.33 -11.21 3.90
CA GLU A 268 -4.12 -12.36 3.44
C GLU A 268 -5.39 -12.56 4.30
N TYR A 269 -5.22 -12.53 5.63
CA TYR A 269 -6.32 -12.73 6.58
C TYR A 269 -7.30 -11.56 6.64
N TYR A 270 -6.89 -10.37 6.23
CA TYR A 270 -7.75 -9.17 6.28
C TYR A 270 -8.78 -9.13 5.14
N THR A 271 -8.53 -9.81 4.02
CA THR A 271 -9.44 -9.80 2.86
C THR A 271 -10.71 -10.64 3.02
N PHE A 272 -10.77 -11.51 4.03
CA PHE A 272 -11.92 -12.40 4.22
C PHE A 272 -13.14 -11.72 4.88
N ASP A 273 -13.00 -10.50 5.40
CA ASP A 273 -14.06 -9.81 6.17
C ASP A 273 -14.76 -8.64 5.42
N CYS A 274 -14.54 -8.47 4.11
CA CYS A 274 -15.15 -7.37 3.34
C CYS A 274 -15.99 -7.84 2.13
N THR A 275 -16.53 -9.05 2.17
CA THR A 275 -17.63 -9.43 1.26
C THR A 275 -18.97 -9.08 1.89
N ASP A 276 -19.46 -7.90 1.52
CA ASP A 276 -20.87 -7.52 1.29
C ASP A 276 -21.96 -8.09 2.23
N ASP A 277 -22.46 -7.20 3.12
CA ASP A 277 -23.89 -7.08 3.44
C ASP A 277 -24.62 -6.27 2.35
#